data_AF-A0A946AA19-F1
#
_entry.id   AF-A0A946AA19-F1
#
_cell.length_a   1.000
_cell.length_b   1.000
_cell.length_c   1.000
_cell.angle_alpha   90.00
_cell.angle_beta   90.00
_cell.angle_gamma   90.00
#
_symmetry.space_group_name_H-M   'P 1'
#
loop_
_entity.id
_entity.type
_entity.pdbx_description
1 polymer ?
#
loop_
_entity_poly.entity_id
_entity_poly.type
_entity_poly.pdbx_seq_one_letter_code
_entity_poly.pdbx_strand_id
1 'polypeptide(L)' 'PRQIAMYLAKSITSRSLPEIGRKFGGRDHTTVMHAVKKIEELKLQDVNFNEDIELLKRLIDS' A
#
# COMPACT_ATOMS: atom_id res chain seq x y z
N PRO A 1 -0.22 5.58 -8.38
CA PRO A 1 0.53 6.20 -7.25
C PRO A 1 -0.15 6.09 -5.87
N ARG A 2 -1.41 6.51 -5.69
CA ARG A 2 -2.06 6.56 -4.36
C ARG A 2 -2.29 5.18 -3.72
N GLN A 3 -2.73 4.19 -4.50
CA GLN A 3 -2.97 2.83 -4.00
C GLN A 3 -1.66 2.17 -3.51
N ILE A 4 -0.56 2.41 -4.23
CA ILE A 4 0.78 1.99 -3.83
C ILE A 4 1.15 2.61 -2.48
N ALA A 5 0.95 3.92 -2.31
CA ALA A 5 1.25 4.59 -1.04
C ALA A 5 0.39 4.06 0.14
N MET A 6 -0.90 3.75 -0.10
CA MET A 6 -1.78 3.14 0.90
C MET A 6 -1.31 1.73 1.28
N TYR A 7 -0.89 0.94 0.29
CA TYR A 7 -0.32 -0.39 0.49
C TYR A 7 0.97 -0.32 1.32
N LEU A 8 1.93 0.52 0.90
CA LEU A 8 3.20 0.71 1.60
C LEU A 8 2.96 1.15 3.04
N ALA A 9 2.08 2.14 3.27
CA ALA A 9 1.73 2.58 4.62
C ALA A 9 1.16 1.45 5.48
N LYS A 10 0.42 0.50 4.91
CA LYS A 10 -0.08 -0.66 5.64
C LYS A 10 0.99 -1.72 5.90
N SER A 11 1.94 -1.90 4.98
CA SER A 11 3.01 -2.89 5.08
C SER A 11 4.13 -2.49 6.03
N ILE A 12 4.48 -1.20 6.08
CA ILE A 12 5.65 -0.72 6.85
C ILE A 12 5.28 -0.03 8.16
N THR A 13 3.98 0.11 8.46
CA THR A 13 3.52 0.72 9.73
C THR A 13 2.46 -0.14 10.41
N SER A 14 2.39 -0.04 11.74
CA SER A 14 1.36 -0.69 12.55
C SER A 14 0.01 0.04 12.53
N ARG A 15 -0.18 1.04 11.67
CA ARG A 15 -1.44 1.81 11.59
C ARG A 15 -2.59 0.92 11.09
N SER A 16 -3.78 1.20 11.61
CA SER A 16 -5.03 0.58 11.18
C SER A 16 -5.52 1.15 9.84
N LEU A 17 -6.37 0.40 9.13
CA LEU A 17 -6.94 0.85 7.85
C LEU A 17 -7.71 2.18 7.98
N PRO A 18 -8.51 2.44 9.05
CA PRO A 18 -9.15 3.74 9.25
C PRO A 18 -8.14 4.88 9.43
N GLU A 19 -7.07 4.68 10.19
CA GLU A 19 -6.04 5.72 10.40
C GLU A 19 -5.31 6.07 9.11
N ILE A 20 -4.99 5.04 8.31
CA ILE A 20 -4.41 5.23 6.98
C ILE A 20 -5.40 6.03 6.12
N GLY A 21 -6.66 5.61 6.03
CA GLY A 21 -7.70 6.31 5.25
C GLY A 21 -7.82 7.79 5.58
N ARG A 22 -7.83 8.12 6.89
CA ARG A 22 -7.82 9.51 7.39
C ARG A 22 -6.61 10.30 6.88
N LYS A 23 -5.39 9.73 6.93
CA LYS A 23 -4.16 10.37 6.43
C LYS A 23 -4.14 10.54 4.91
N PHE A 24 -4.88 9.72 4.17
CA PHE A 24 -5.03 9.83 2.72
C PHE A 24 -6.25 10.68 2.29
N GLY A 25 -6.52 11.78 3.02
CA GLY A 25 -7.58 12.73 2.69
C GLY A 25 -8.97 12.31 3.14
N GLY A 26 -9.08 11.70 4.34
CA GLY A 26 -10.38 11.32 4.91
C GLY A 26 -11.08 10.17 4.20
N ARG A 27 -10.31 9.27 3.55
CA ARG A 27 -10.87 8.14 2.81
C ARG A 27 -11.41 7.07 3.74
N ASP A 28 -12.47 6.41 3.28
CA ASP A 28 -13.02 5.27 3.99
C ASP A 28 -12.00 4.12 4.08
N HIS A 29 -12.00 3.40 5.21
CA HIS A 29 -11.12 2.27 5.46
C HIS A 29 -11.24 1.17 4.39
N THR A 30 -12.43 0.97 3.80
CA THR A 30 -12.64 0.06 2.67
C THR A 30 -11.87 0.50 1.43
N THR A 31 -11.68 1.80 1.19
CA THR A 31 -10.84 2.29 0.08
C THR A 31 -9.39 1.82 0.25
N VAL A 32 -8.89 1.85 1.48
CA VAL A 32 -7.54 1.34 1.80
C VAL A 32 -7.49 -0.16 1.62
N MET A 33 -8.52 -0.89 2.07
CA MET A 33 -8.64 -2.34 1.86
C MET A 33 -8.61 -2.72 0.38
N HIS A 34 -9.37 -2.02 -0.47
CA HIS A 34 -9.37 -2.22 -1.92
C HIS A 34 -8.02 -1.89 -2.54
N ALA A 35 -7.35 -0.82 -2.09
CA ALA A 35 -6.01 -0.48 -2.55
C ALA A 35 -5.01 -1.60 -2.21
N VAL A 36 -5.00 -2.09 -0.98
CA VAL A 36 -4.12 -3.19 -0.53
C VAL A 36 -4.36 -4.44 -1.37
N LYS A 37 -5.62 -4.87 -1.51
CA LYS A 37 -5.99 -6.05 -2.31
C LYS A 37 -5.52 -5.91 -3.75
N LYS A 38 -5.74 -4.74 -4.37
CA LYS A 38 -5.34 -4.50 -5.76
C LYS A 38 -3.83 -4.57 -5.95
N ILE A 39 -3.04 -4.05 -5.01
CA ILE A 39 -1.58 -4.12 -5.09
C ILE A 39 -1.09 -5.56 -4.93
N GLU A 40 -1.64 -6.32 -3.98
CA GLU A 40 -1.30 -7.74 -3.81
C GLU A 40 -1.63 -8.56 -5.07
N GLU A 41 -2.78 -8.35 -5.70
CA GLU A 41 -3.12 -9.00 -6.97
C GLU A 41 -2.12 -8.65 -8.09
N LEU A 42 -1.71 -7.38 -8.21
CA LEU A 42 -0.75 -6.96 -9.22
C LEU A 42 0.65 -7.56 -8.98
N LYS A 43 1.09 -7.65 -7.72
CA LYS A 43 2.37 -8.29 -7.36
C LYS A 43 2.41 -9.77 -7.74
N LEU A 44 1.26 -10.45 -7.71
CA LEU A 44 1.16 -11.86 -8.12
C LEU A 44 1.18 -12.04 -9.64
N GLN A 45 0.76 -11.02 -10.39
CA GLN A 45 0.64 -11.08 -11.85
C GLN A 45 1.89 -10.58 -12.57
N ASP A 46 2.67 -9.68 -11.95
CA ASP A 46 3.80 -9.02 -12.57
C ASP A 46 5.02 -9.01 -11.62
N VAL A 47 6.04 -9.77 -12.01
CA VAL A 47 7.30 -9.91 -11.26
C VAL A 47 8.06 -8.58 -11.21
N ASN A 48 8.09 -7.81 -12.31
CA ASN A 48 8.79 -6.53 -12.34
C ASN A 48 8.10 -5.53 -11.40
N PHE A 49 6.77 -5.51 -11.42
CA PHE A 49 6.00 -4.68 -10.48
C PHE A 49 6.26 -5.07 -9.02
N ASN A 50 6.35 -6.37 -8.74
CA ASN A 50 6.71 -6.84 -7.41
C ASN A 50 8.10 -6.37 -7.00
N GLU A 51 9.10 -6.46 -7.88
CA GLU A 51 10.46 -5.96 -7.62
C GLU A 51 10.48 -4.45 -7.34
N ASP A 52 9.75 -3.65 -8.13
CA ASP A 52 9.61 -2.20 -7.90
C ASP A 52 9.01 -1.90 -6.53
N ILE A 53 7.98 -2.64 -6.12
CA ILE A 53 7.33 -2.46 -4.82
C ILE A 53 8.28 -2.83 -3.66
N GLU A 54 9.01 -3.93 -3.79
CA GLU A 54 9.96 -4.34 -2.75
C GLU A 54 11.17 -3.40 -2.67
N LEU A 55 11.62 -2.83 -3.79
CA LEU A 55 12.62 -1.76 -3.81
C LEU A 55 12.10 -0.51 -3.08
N LEU A 56 10.89 -0.06 -3.40
CA LEU A 56 10.28 1.10 -2.74
C LEU A 56 10.12 0.89 -1.24
N LYS A 57 9.76 -0.33 -0.79
CA LYS A 57 9.70 -0.65 0.65
C LYS A 57 11.05 -0.48 1.33
N ARG A 58 12.12 -1.06 0.75
CA ARG A 58 13.48 -0.98 1.31
C ARG A 58 13.97 0.46 1.42
N LEU A 59 13.66 1.31 0.44
CA LEU A 59 14.07 2.72 0.43
C LEU A 59 13.35 3.58 1.49
N ILE A 60 12.19 3.15 1.98
CA ILE A 60 11.41 3.91 2.99
C ILE A 60 11.69 3.41 4.41
N ASP A 61 12.04 2.13 4.56
CA ASP A 61 12.36 1.49 5.84
C ASP A 61 13.85 1.60 6.23
N SER A 62 14.65 2.30 5.42
CA SER A 62 16.06 2.63 5.68
C SER A 62 16.22 4.04 6.23
#